data_AF-A0AAN8F653-F1
#
_entry.id   AF-A0AAN8F653-F1
#
_cell.length_a   1.000
_cell.length_b   1.000
_cell.length_c   1.000
_cell.angle_alpha   90.00
_cell.angle_beta   90.00
_cell.angle_gamma   90.00
#
_symmetry.space_group_name_H-M   'P 1'
#
loop_
_entity.id
_entity.type
_entity.pdbx_description
1 polymer ?
#
loop_
_entity_poly.entity_id
_entity_poly.type
_entity_poly.pdbx_seq_one_letter_code
_entity_poly.pdbx_strand_id
1 'polypeptide(L)'
;MTLWEIMQNSASSAVQRSLNQSMQRSSPEATLLSSRSNSTVSAASATTGFVLNEEPITLFRLELERLQYILHFPEEVAFQLSATEYRLFYSIQPMDYVRYVSCDLTSVPISENPSPVRNLVKRLSEVSSWITHVIVSQPTHDDRKVALTAVLRIIETCWNIANFNAAIEIMMGLKSEKLRPFWLSLRQEEKQQYEKLCEILLPSTQALPSQAYIDAIKRALRMPQSRLIPFFGIFLRDLYAIVNDLPSIVVIGHEGDREKLEFLNDAHGGDHFSSRIGVGGLLNADKINLVAIVSP
;
A
#
# COMPACT_ATOMS: atom_id res chain seq x y z
N MET A 1 -7.99 -6.85 -3.84
CA MET A 1 -7.04 -5.81 -4.26
C MET A 1 -6.11 -5.49 -3.12
N THR A 2 -4.94 -6.12 -3.11
CA THR A 2 -3.89 -5.87 -2.11
C THR A 2 -3.14 -4.56 -2.41
N LEU A 3 -2.46 -3.97 -1.43
CA LEU A 3 -1.54 -2.84 -1.65
C LEU A 3 -0.53 -3.17 -2.77
N TRP A 4 -0.13 -4.44 -2.85
CA TRP A 4 0.70 -5.01 -3.91
C TRP A 4 0.06 -4.91 -5.30
N GLU A 5 -1.23 -5.22 -5.48
CA GLU A 5 -1.95 -5.05 -6.76
C GLU A 5 -2.07 -3.58 -7.17
N ILE A 6 -2.20 -2.66 -6.21
CA ILE A 6 -2.18 -1.20 -6.45
C ILE A 6 -0.78 -0.74 -6.88
N MET A 7 0.27 -1.25 -6.23
CA MET A 7 1.66 -0.95 -6.56
C MET A 7 2.07 -1.56 -7.92
N GLN A 8 1.58 -2.76 -8.25
CA GLN A 8 1.87 -3.44 -9.51
C GLN A 8 1.12 -2.84 -10.72
N ASN A 9 -0.12 -2.37 -10.56
CA ASN A 9 -0.87 -1.78 -11.68
C ASN A 9 -0.23 -0.47 -12.19
N SER A 10 0.52 0.26 -11.36
CA SER A 10 1.29 1.44 -11.79
C SER A 10 2.68 1.09 -12.31
N ALA A 11 3.38 0.11 -11.71
CA ALA A 11 4.76 -0.26 -12.07
C ALA A 11 4.86 -1.22 -13.29
N SER A 12 3.97 -2.21 -13.40
CA SER A 12 4.05 -3.23 -14.47
C SER A 12 3.81 -2.67 -15.86
N SER A 13 3.00 -1.61 -16.00
CA SER A 13 2.66 -1.08 -17.32
C SER A 13 3.81 -0.31 -18.00
N ALA A 14 4.81 0.14 -17.23
CA ALA A 14 6.02 0.79 -17.74
C ALA A 14 7.11 -0.24 -18.06
N VAL A 15 7.29 -1.25 -17.20
CA VAL A 15 8.30 -2.31 -17.37
C VAL A 15 7.95 -3.24 -18.54
N GLN A 16 6.68 -3.62 -18.72
CA GLN A 16 6.25 -4.43 -19.87
C GLN A 16 6.36 -3.68 -21.21
N ARG A 17 6.15 -2.36 -21.23
CA ARG A 17 6.31 -1.55 -22.44
C ARG A 17 7.78 -1.35 -22.83
N SER A 18 8.67 -1.24 -21.85
CA SER A 18 10.12 -1.14 -22.08
C SER A 18 10.72 -2.46 -22.61
N LEU A 19 10.33 -3.60 -22.01
CA LEU A 19 10.75 -4.93 -22.46
C LEU A 19 10.22 -5.32 -23.85
N ASN A 20 8.97 -4.92 -24.19
CA ASN A 20 8.43 -5.20 -25.52
C ASN A 20 9.00 -4.28 -26.61
N GLN A 21 9.48 -3.07 -26.27
CA GLN A 21 10.17 -2.20 -27.21
C GLN A 21 11.63 -2.63 -27.46
N SER A 22 12.29 -3.23 -26.47
CA SER A 22 13.66 -3.76 -26.65
C SER A 22 13.70 -5.07 -27.45
N MET A 23 12.59 -5.80 -27.55
CA MET A 23 12.52 -7.05 -28.34
C MET A 23 12.13 -6.87 -29.82
N GLN A 24 11.87 -5.64 -30.30
CA GLN A 24 11.50 -5.38 -31.71
C GLN A 24 12.63 -4.84 -32.60
N ARG A 25 13.87 -4.77 -32.12
CA ARG A 25 15.02 -4.32 -32.94
C ARG A 25 16.18 -5.34 -32.94
N SER A 26 15.98 -6.48 -33.60
CA SER A 26 17.07 -7.25 -34.25
C SER A 26 16.56 -8.51 -35.00
N SER A 27 16.09 -8.31 -36.24
CA SER A 27 16.30 -9.14 -37.48
C SER A 27 16.02 -10.68 -37.48
N PRO A 28 16.12 -11.42 -38.61
CA PRO A 28 14.99 -11.79 -39.49
C PRO A 28 14.73 -13.31 -39.66
N GLU A 29 13.57 -13.62 -40.25
CA GLU A 29 13.10 -14.81 -41.00
C GLU A 29 13.72 -16.22 -40.76
N ALA A 30 12.85 -17.19 -40.42
CA ALA A 30 12.74 -18.49 -41.12
C ALA A 30 11.47 -19.27 -40.71
N THR A 31 11.03 -20.14 -41.59
CA THR A 31 9.67 -20.63 -41.84
C THR A 31 9.37 -22.03 -41.24
N LEU A 32 8.08 -22.36 -41.14
CA LEU A 32 7.39 -23.68 -41.24
C LEU A 32 6.87 -24.39 -39.96
N LEU A 33 5.54 -24.64 -39.99
CA LEU A 33 4.77 -25.89 -39.73
C LEU A 33 5.03 -26.65 -38.38
N SER A 34 4.09 -27.18 -37.61
CA SER A 34 2.65 -27.50 -37.72
C SER A 34 2.18 -28.13 -36.38
N SER A 35 0.86 -28.26 -36.19
CA SER A 35 0.14 -29.37 -35.51
C SER A 35 0.00 -29.43 -33.96
N ARG A 36 -1.25 -29.19 -33.52
CA ARG A 36 -2.12 -30.01 -32.63
C ARG A 36 -1.50 -30.82 -31.46
N SER A 37 -2.01 -30.64 -30.23
CA SER A 37 -2.97 -31.57 -29.56
C SER A 37 -3.12 -31.32 -28.04
N ASN A 38 -4.35 -31.55 -27.55
CA ASN A 38 -4.82 -31.62 -26.17
C ASN A 38 -3.98 -32.49 -25.23
N SER A 39 -3.96 -32.18 -23.92
CA SER A 39 -4.72 -32.94 -22.90
C SER A 39 -4.40 -32.53 -21.46
N THR A 40 -5.47 -32.51 -20.68
CA THR A 40 -5.61 -32.44 -19.22
C THR A 40 -5.09 -33.70 -18.52
N VAL A 41 -4.41 -33.56 -17.37
CA VAL A 41 -4.42 -34.59 -16.32
C VAL A 41 -4.30 -33.92 -14.94
N SER A 42 -5.31 -34.17 -14.10
CA SER A 42 -5.31 -33.92 -12.65
C SER A 42 -4.66 -35.09 -11.92
N ALA A 43 -3.93 -34.83 -10.83
CA ALA A 43 -3.65 -35.83 -9.81
C ALA A 43 -3.58 -35.18 -8.42
N ALA A 44 -4.36 -35.72 -7.51
CA ALA A 44 -4.51 -35.32 -6.12
C ALA A 44 -3.77 -36.27 -5.16
N SER A 45 -3.73 -35.87 -3.89
CA SER A 45 -3.30 -36.59 -2.66
C SER A 45 -1.79 -36.51 -2.34
N ALA A 46 -1.34 -36.31 -1.08
CA ALA A 46 -1.99 -36.55 0.20
C ALA A 46 -1.47 -35.64 1.34
N THR A 47 -2.32 -35.54 2.33
CA THR A 47 -2.26 -34.91 3.66
C THR A 47 -1.09 -35.36 4.55
N THR A 48 -0.50 -34.43 5.30
CA THR A 48 -0.05 -34.67 6.69
C THR A 48 -0.04 -33.33 7.44
N GLY A 49 -0.72 -33.30 8.57
CA GLY A 49 -1.15 -32.08 9.24
C GLY A 49 -0.07 -31.39 10.08
N PHE A 50 -0.25 -30.07 10.19
CA PHE A 50 0.14 -29.29 11.35
C PHE A 50 -0.93 -28.22 11.53
N VAL A 51 -1.93 -28.51 12.37
CA VAL A 51 -2.94 -27.52 12.77
C VAL A 51 -2.31 -26.67 13.86
N LEU A 52 -1.66 -25.58 13.47
CA LEU A 52 -1.68 -24.38 14.29
C LEU A 52 -2.81 -23.51 13.75
N ASN A 53 -3.94 -23.56 14.46
CA ASN A 53 -4.96 -22.53 14.38
C ASN A 53 -4.38 -21.26 15.05
N GLU A 54 -3.40 -20.63 14.42
CA GLU A 54 -3.13 -19.22 14.69
C GLU A 54 -4.13 -18.44 13.83
N GLU A 55 -5.26 -18.03 14.42
CA GLU A 55 -5.97 -16.91 13.84
C GLU A 55 -4.93 -15.79 13.68
N PRO A 56 -4.75 -15.20 12.47
CA PRO A 56 -3.80 -14.11 12.31
C PRO A 56 -4.20 -13.03 13.30
N ILE A 57 -3.31 -12.74 14.26
CA ILE A 57 -3.53 -11.70 15.27
C ILE A 57 -3.81 -10.41 14.51
N THR A 58 -5.09 -10.02 14.49
CA THR A 58 -5.58 -8.80 13.84
C THR A 58 -5.31 -7.67 14.82
N LEU A 59 -4.42 -6.77 14.43
CA LEU A 59 -3.84 -5.79 15.35
C LEU A 59 -4.85 -4.70 15.73
N PHE A 60 -5.86 -4.48 14.88
CA PHE A 60 -6.87 -3.43 15.02
C PHE A 60 -8.29 -3.96 15.17
N ARG A 61 -8.52 -5.27 15.19
CA ARG A 61 -9.87 -5.87 15.23
C ARG A 61 -10.74 -5.34 16.36
N LEU A 62 -10.23 -5.25 17.58
CA LEU A 62 -11.01 -4.78 18.73
C LEU A 62 -11.48 -3.32 18.58
N GLU A 63 -10.68 -2.47 17.94
CA GLU A 63 -11.08 -1.10 17.61
C GLU A 63 -12.19 -1.12 16.55
N LEU A 64 -12.00 -1.86 15.46
CA LEU A 64 -12.95 -1.91 14.35
C LEU A 64 -14.31 -2.51 14.76
N GLU A 65 -14.31 -3.52 15.62
CA GLU A 65 -15.53 -4.07 16.24
C GLU A 65 -16.26 -3.01 17.07
N ARG A 66 -15.54 -2.18 17.84
CA ARG A 66 -16.15 -1.07 18.59
C ARG A 66 -16.75 -0.01 17.67
N LEU A 67 -16.03 0.36 16.61
CA LEU A 67 -16.51 1.34 15.62
C LEU A 67 -17.77 0.88 14.90
N GLN A 68 -17.93 -0.43 14.69
CA GLN A 68 -19.13 -0.98 14.07
C GLN A 68 -20.40 -0.69 14.87
N TYR A 69 -20.35 -0.66 16.21
CA TYR A 69 -21.52 -0.33 17.05
C TYR A 69 -21.98 1.13 16.92
N ILE A 70 -21.10 2.01 16.47
CA ILE A 70 -21.39 3.44 16.31
C ILE A 70 -21.42 3.86 14.83
N LEU A 71 -21.57 2.91 13.90
CA LEU A 71 -21.58 3.18 12.46
C LEU A 71 -22.65 4.22 12.04
N HIS A 72 -23.73 4.34 12.81
CA HIS A 72 -24.77 5.36 12.61
C HIS A 72 -24.31 6.80 12.92
N PHE A 73 -23.12 6.97 13.52
CA PHE A 73 -22.44 8.24 13.77
C PHE A 73 -21.16 8.31 12.92
N PRO A 74 -21.27 8.52 11.59
CA PRO A 74 -20.14 8.41 10.67
C PRO A 74 -19.02 9.41 10.97
N GLU A 75 -19.35 10.59 11.48
CA GLU A 75 -18.34 11.59 11.86
C GLU A 75 -17.47 11.11 13.03
N GLU A 76 -18.09 10.50 14.05
CA GLU A 76 -17.38 9.96 15.22
C GLU A 76 -16.49 8.78 14.80
N VAL A 77 -16.98 7.90 13.93
CA VAL A 77 -16.17 6.82 13.36
C VAL A 77 -14.95 7.37 12.63
N ALA A 78 -15.13 8.39 11.78
CA ALA A 78 -14.03 9.04 11.07
C ALA A 78 -13.00 9.67 12.03
N PHE A 79 -13.45 10.31 13.11
CA PHE A 79 -12.56 10.88 14.13
C PHE A 79 -11.73 9.82 14.85
N GLN A 80 -12.34 8.69 15.22
CA GLN A 80 -11.63 7.62 15.91
C GLN A 80 -10.64 6.89 14.99
N LEU A 81 -11.03 6.58 13.73
CA LEU A 81 -10.11 6.05 12.72
C LEU A 81 -8.90 6.99 12.55
N SER A 82 -9.17 8.29 12.42
CA SER A 82 -8.14 9.32 12.25
C SER A 82 -7.23 9.47 13.47
N ALA A 83 -7.74 9.30 14.68
CA ALA A 83 -6.91 9.34 15.89
C ALA A 83 -5.90 8.18 15.92
N THR A 84 -6.34 6.98 15.54
CA THR A 84 -5.46 5.80 15.42
C THR A 84 -4.43 6.00 14.31
N GLU A 85 -4.86 6.41 13.12
CA GLU A 85 -3.98 6.57 11.96
C GLU A 85 -2.98 7.71 12.13
N TYR A 86 -3.37 8.79 12.80
CA TYR A 86 -2.45 9.88 13.13
C TYR A 86 -1.28 9.36 13.96
N ARG A 87 -1.56 8.54 14.99
CA ARG A 87 -0.51 7.95 15.85
C ARG A 87 0.37 7.00 15.06
N LEU A 88 -0.21 6.15 14.20
CA LEU A 88 0.55 5.22 13.37
C LEU A 88 1.48 5.97 12.42
N PHE A 89 0.94 6.87 11.61
CA PHE A 89 1.69 7.58 10.57
C PHE A 89 2.83 8.43 11.16
N TYR A 90 2.55 9.25 12.18
CA TYR A 90 3.54 10.15 12.76
C TYR A 90 4.55 9.46 13.70
N SER A 91 4.34 8.18 14.04
CA SER A 91 5.35 7.41 14.78
C SER A 91 6.47 6.86 13.91
N ILE A 92 6.27 6.82 12.58
CA ILE A 92 7.19 6.20 11.62
C ILE A 92 8.20 7.23 11.14
N GLN A 93 9.49 6.88 11.19
CA GLN A 93 10.56 7.74 10.71
C GLN A 93 10.79 7.55 9.20
N PRO A 94 11.32 8.56 8.48
CA PRO A 94 11.64 8.42 7.05
C PRO A 94 12.52 7.20 6.73
N MET A 95 13.49 6.88 7.60
CA MET A 95 14.37 5.71 7.45
C MET A 95 13.63 4.37 7.56
N ASP A 96 12.48 4.31 8.24
CA ASP A 96 11.69 3.09 8.34
C ASP A 96 11.06 2.72 6.99
N TYR A 97 10.71 3.71 6.16
CA TYR A 97 10.24 3.49 4.79
C TYR A 97 11.35 2.98 3.88
N VAL A 98 12.56 3.53 4.00
CA VAL A 98 13.74 3.03 3.26
C VAL A 98 14.02 1.58 3.66
N ARG A 99 14.07 1.28 4.96
CA ARG A 99 14.24 -0.09 5.46
C ARG A 99 13.14 -1.01 4.94
N TYR A 100 11.89 -0.55 4.93
CA TYR A 100 10.76 -1.33 4.45
C TYR A 100 10.97 -1.77 3.00
N VAL A 101 11.29 -0.85 2.09
CA VAL A 101 11.49 -1.18 0.66
C VAL A 101 12.79 -1.96 0.39
N SER A 102 13.84 -1.74 1.20
CA SER A 102 15.11 -2.46 1.04
C SER A 102 15.02 -3.92 1.47
N CYS A 103 14.20 -4.25 2.49
CA CYS A 103 14.00 -5.64 2.91
C CYS A 103 13.35 -6.50 1.82
N ASP A 104 12.45 -5.93 1.03
CA ASP A 104 11.81 -6.62 -0.09
C ASP A 104 12.82 -6.99 -1.19
N LEU A 105 13.87 -6.17 -1.38
CA LEU A 105 14.98 -6.49 -2.29
C LEU A 105 15.85 -7.65 -1.79
N THR A 106 15.89 -7.87 -0.48
CA THR A 106 16.66 -8.95 0.16
C THR A 106 15.91 -10.28 0.28
N SER A 107 14.76 -10.42 -0.40
CA SER A 107 13.89 -11.61 -0.37
C SER A 107 13.30 -11.93 1.02
N VAL A 108 13.24 -10.96 1.93
CA VAL A 108 12.48 -11.11 3.18
C VAL A 108 11.00 -11.00 2.85
N PRO A 109 10.14 -11.94 3.24
CA PRO A 109 8.69 -11.81 3.04
C PRO A 109 8.18 -10.53 3.70
N ILE A 110 7.29 -9.79 3.02
CA ILE A 110 6.67 -8.56 3.55
C ILE A 110 6.05 -8.79 4.95
N SER A 111 5.56 -10.01 5.21
CA SER A 111 5.00 -10.42 6.50
C SER A 111 6.01 -10.41 7.67
N GLU A 112 7.30 -10.55 7.36
CA GLU A 112 8.42 -10.62 8.31
C GLU A 112 9.24 -9.33 8.35
N ASN A 113 8.84 -8.32 7.56
CA ASN A 113 9.53 -7.04 7.49
C ASN A 113 9.53 -6.36 8.89
N PRO A 114 10.68 -6.06 9.50
CA PRO A 114 10.73 -5.51 10.86
C PRO A 114 10.33 -4.04 10.93
N SER A 115 10.17 -3.35 9.79
CA SER A 115 9.82 -1.93 9.76
C SER A 115 8.42 -1.67 10.33
N PRO A 116 8.22 -0.59 11.11
CA PRO A 116 6.90 -0.19 11.61
C PRO A 116 5.93 0.20 10.49
N VAL A 117 6.42 0.47 9.27
CA VAL A 117 5.59 0.69 8.07
C VAL A 117 4.64 -0.48 7.80
N ARG A 118 5.03 -1.72 8.19
CA ARG A 118 4.14 -2.89 8.09
C ARG A 118 2.81 -2.68 8.81
N ASN A 119 2.78 -1.87 9.87
CA ASN A 119 1.57 -1.62 10.65
C ASN A 119 0.58 -0.76 9.86
N LEU A 120 1.05 0.16 9.01
CA LEU A 120 0.21 0.89 8.06
C LEU A 120 -0.40 -0.06 7.01
N VAL A 121 0.40 -1.00 6.51
CA VAL A 121 -0.08 -2.02 5.54
C VAL A 121 -1.13 -2.94 6.17
N LYS A 122 -0.89 -3.40 7.41
CA LYS A 122 -1.86 -4.18 8.17
C LYS A 122 -3.13 -3.37 8.43
N ARG A 123 -3.00 -2.11 8.84
CA ARG A 123 -4.13 -1.20 9.08
C ARG A 123 -5.01 -1.05 7.84
N LEU A 124 -4.41 -0.71 6.71
CA LEU A 124 -5.05 -0.64 5.40
C LEU A 124 -5.85 -1.91 5.07
N SER A 125 -5.23 -3.08 5.27
CA SER A 125 -5.89 -4.36 4.98
C SER A 125 -7.04 -4.65 5.93
N GLU A 126 -6.88 -4.40 7.23
CA GLU A 126 -7.91 -4.65 8.24
C GLU A 126 -9.10 -3.69 8.06
N VAL A 127 -8.86 -2.39 7.85
CA VAL A 127 -9.92 -1.39 7.58
C VAL A 127 -10.66 -1.73 6.29
N SER A 128 -9.94 -2.03 5.20
CA SER A 128 -10.57 -2.41 3.92
C SER A 128 -11.47 -3.63 4.08
N SER A 129 -10.98 -4.66 4.78
CA SER A 129 -11.73 -5.90 5.03
C SER A 129 -12.96 -5.63 5.92
N TRP A 130 -12.81 -4.83 6.97
CA TRP A 130 -13.88 -4.43 7.86
C TRP A 130 -14.99 -3.69 7.11
N ILE A 131 -14.67 -2.74 6.24
CA ILE A 131 -15.66 -2.03 5.42
C ILE A 131 -16.43 -2.98 4.51
N THR A 132 -15.73 -3.91 3.84
CA THR A 132 -16.42 -4.95 3.05
C THR A 132 -17.37 -5.77 3.94
N HIS A 133 -16.89 -6.21 5.11
CA HIS A 133 -17.66 -7.04 6.02
C HIS A 133 -18.89 -6.33 6.58
N VAL A 134 -18.76 -5.06 6.99
CA VAL A 134 -19.85 -4.23 7.51
C VAL A 134 -21.03 -4.17 6.55
N ILE A 135 -20.77 -4.07 5.23
CA ILE A 135 -21.83 -4.05 4.23
C ILE A 135 -22.35 -5.46 3.95
N VAL A 136 -21.47 -6.44 3.65
CA VAL A 136 -21.91 -7.79 3.26
C VAL A 136 -22.67 -8.52 4.37
N SER A 137 -22.38 -8.23 5.64
CA SER A 137 -23.04 -8.85 6.79
C SER A 137 -24.44 -8.33 7.08
N GLN A 138 -24.89 -7.24 6.44
CA GLN A 138 -26.23 -6.71 6.68
C GLN A 138 -27.31 -7.67 6.15
N PRO A 139 -28.38 -7.92 6.93
CA PRO A 139 -29.35 -8.97 6.63
C PRO A 139 -30.20 -8.65 5.40
N THR A 140 -30.60 -7.38 5.23
CA THR A 140 -31.47 -6.95 4.14
C THR A 140 -30.75 -6.08 3.11
N HIS A 141 -31.36 -5.93 1.92
CA HIS A 141 -30.80 -5.06 0.88
C HIS A 141 -30.85 -3.58 1.28
N ASP A 142 -31.90 -3.15 1.96
CA ASP A 142 -32.02 -1.77 2.45
C ASP A 142 -31.00 -1.48 3.56
N ASP A 143 -30.75 -2.42 4.47
CA ASP A 143 -29.71 -2.26 5.49
C ASP A 143 -28.31 -2.13 4.86
N ARG A 144 -28.03 -2.87 3.78
CA ARG A 144 -26.79 -2.69 3.01
C ARG A 144 -26.66 -1.29 2.43
N LYS A 145 -27.76 -0.70 1.95
CA LYS A 145 -27.76 0.69 1.46
C LYS A 145 -27.51 1.68 2.59
N VAL A 146 -28.16 1.52 3.74
CA VAL A 146 -27.94 2.36 4.92
C VAL A 146 -26.47 2.30 5.37
N ALA A 147 -25.90 1.09 5.43
CA ALA A 147 -24.47 0.91 5.74
C ALA A 147 -23.56 1.59 4.70
N LEU A 148 -23.85 1.45 3.40
CA LEU A 148 -23.10 2.13 2.35
C LEU A 148 -23.17 3.66 2.51
N THR A 149 -24.35 4.22 2.77
CA THR A 149 -24.52 5.67 2.99
C THR A 149 -23.71 6.15 4.19
N ALA A 150 -23.70 5.40 5.30
CA ALA A 150 -22.86 5.71 6.45
C ALA A 150 -21.37 5.67 6.09
N VAL A 151 -20.92 4.64 5.37
CA VAL A 151 -19.53 4.50 4.91
C VAL A 151 -19.10 5.65 4.00
N LEU A 152 -19.95 6.08 3.06
CA LEU A 152 -19.65 7.23 2.20
C LEU A 152 -19.50 8.53 3.00
N ARG A 153 -20.31 8.73 4.04
CA ARG A 153 -20.16 9.86 4.98
C ARG A 153 -18.88 9.79 5.81
N ILE A 154 -18.43 8.59 6.19
CA ILE A 154 -17.12 8.41 6.85
C ILE A 154 -16.01 8.86 5.91
N ILE A 155 -16.03 8.46 4.63
CA ILE A 155 -15.03 8.88 3.62
C ILE A 155 -15.02 10.41 3.47
N GLU A 156 -16.17 11.04 3.34
CA GLU A 156 -16.28 12.50 3.24
C GLU A 156 -15.75 13.20 4.48
N THR A 157 -16.03 12.65 5.67
CA THR A 157 -15.51 13.23 6.91
C THR A 157 -13.99 13.11 6.97
N CYS A 158 -13.42 11.93 6.66
CA CYS A 158 -11.98 11.71 6.56
C CYS A 158 -11.32 12.70 5.58
N TRP A 159 -11.92 12.91 4.41
CA TRP A 159 -11.48 13.92 3.44
C TRP A 159 -11.49 15.34 4.03
N ASN A 160 -12.56 15.72 4.73
CA ASN A 160 -12.73 17.06 5.29
C ASN A 160 -11.74 17.36 6.42
N ILE A 161 -11.38 16.37 7.23
CA ILE A 161 -10.40 16.50 8.33
C ILE A 161 -8.96 16.19 7.90
N ALA A 162 -8.71 16.11 6.59
CA ALA A 162 -7.40 15.83 5.99
C ALA A 162 -6.78 14.47 6.36
N ASN A 163 -7.60 13.49 6.73
CA ASN A 163 -7.20 12.09 6.77
C ASN A 163 -7.47 11.40 5.43
N PHE A 164 -6.57 11.61 4.48
CA PHE A 164 -6.68 11.03 3.16
C PHE A 164 -6.33 9.55 3.13
N ASN A 165 -5.58 9.07 4.13
CA ASN A 165 -5.24 7.67 4.27
C ASN A 165 -6.49 6.82 4.55
N ALA A 166 -7.25 7.08 5.64
CA ALA A 166 -8.52 6.39 5.92
C ALA A 166 -9.48 6.45 4.73
N ALA A 167 -9.60 7.61 4.09
CA ALA A 167 -10.50 7.78 2.95
C ALA A 167 -10.18 6.75 1.84
N ILE A 168 -8.89 6.56 1.52
CA ILE A 168 -8.45 5.58 0.53
C ILE A 168 -8.59 4.14 1.06
N GLU A 169 -8.28 3.87 2.33
CA GLU A 169 -8.49 2.56 2.96
C GLU A 169 -9.94 2.09 2.85
N ILE A 170 -10.88 2.96 3.17
CA ILE A 170 -12.31 2.67 3.08
C ILE A 170 -12.74 2.46 1.62
N MET A 171 -12.27 3.32 0.71
CA MET A 171 -12.54 3.18 -0.73
C MET A 171 -12.02 1.85 -1.29
N MET A 172 -10.87 1.37 -0.81
CA MET A 172 -10.36 0.03 -1.17
C MET A 172 -11.27 -1.09 -0.68
N GLY A 173 -11.83 -0.98 0.52
CA GLY A 173 -12.85 -1.90 1.02
C GLY A 173 -14.12 -1.94 0.16
N LEU A 174 -14.54 -0.79 -0.37
CA LEU A 174 -15.69 -0.69 -1.28
C LEU A 174 -15.45 -1.31 -2.66
N LYS A 175 -14.20 -1.38 -3.12
CA LYS A 175 -13.79 -2.04 -4.38
C LYS A 175 -13.69 -3.56 -4.31
N SER A 176 -13.99 -4.17 -3.17
CA SER A 176 -13.93 -5.61 -3.00
C SER A 176 -14.88 -6.33 -3.96
N GLU A 177 -14.41 -7.40 -4.62
CA GLU A 177 -15.25 -8.25 -5.49
C GLU A 177 -16.44 -8.86 -4.74
N LYS A 178 -16.35 -9.01 -3.42
CA LYS A 178 -17.46 -9.46 -2.58
C LYS A 178 -18.67 -8.52 -2.63
N LEU A 179 -18.45 -7.24 -2.94
CA LEU A 179 -19.51 -6.24 -3.09
C LEU A 179 -20.05 -6.15 -4.52
N ARG A 180 -19.46 -6.85 -5.49
CA ARG A 180 -19.88 -6.78 -6.90
C ARG A 180 -21.38 -7.07 -7.11
N PRO A 181 -21.99 -8.11 -6.52
CA PRO A 181 -23.42 -8.34 -6.66
C PRO A 181 -24.26 -7.19 -6.09
N PHE A 182 -23.83 -6.60 -4.98
CA PHE A 182 -24.50 -5.45 -4.37
C PHE A 182 -24.40 -4.23 -5.29
N TRP A 183 -23.22 -3.90 -5.81
CA TRP A 183 -23.04 -2.81 -6.76
C TRP A 183 -23.89 -2.96 -8.03
N LEU A 184 -23.99 -4.18 -8.59
CA LEU A 184 -24.83 -4.42 -9.77
C LEU A 184 -26.32 -4.20 -9.50
N SER A 185 -26.76 -4.35 -8.25
CA SER A 185 -28.15 -4.14 -7.85
C SER A 185 -28.54 -2.68 -7.58
N LEU A 186 -27.55 -1.76 -7.47
CA LEU A 186 -27.79 -0.34 -7.21
C LEU A 186 -28.11 0.42 -8.50
N ARG A 187 -28.97 1.43 -8.41
CA ARG A 187 -29.25 2.39 -9.48
C ARG A 187 -28.07 3.34 -9.70
N GLN A 188 -28.08 4.08 -10.81
CA GLN A 188 -26.97 4.98 -11.15
C GLN A 188 -26.87 6.15 -10.15
N GLU A 189 -28.00 6.69 -9.70
CA GLU A 189 -28.03 7.79 -8.73
C GLU A 189 -27.44 7.36 -7.38
N GLU A 190 -27.63 6.09 -7.00
CA GLU A 190 -27.07 5.50 -5.77
C GLU A 190 -25.55 5.28 -5.87
N LYS A 191 -24.97 5.26 -7.08
CA LYS A 191 -23.53 5.07 -7.33
C LYS A 191 -22.77 6.38 -7.52
N GLN A 192 -23.45 7.45 -7.87
CA GLN A 192 -22.83 8.71 -8.31
C GLN A 192 -21.79 9.25 -7.33
N GLN A 193 -22.09 9.25 -6.03
CA GLN A 193 -21.16 9.72 -4.99
C GLN A 193 -19.91 8.85 -4.91
N TYR A 194 -20.06 7.52 -4.96
CA TYR A 194 -18.95 6.58 -4.96
C TYR A 194 -18.07 6.71 -6.21
N GLU A 195 -18.67 6.87 -7.38
CA GLU A 195 -17.96 7.06 -8.65
C GLU A 195 -17.13 8.35 -8.63
N LYS A 196 -17.70 9.45 -8.15
CA LYS A 196 -16.98 10.72 -7.94
C LYS A 196 -15.79 10.55 -6.98
N LEU A 197 -15.98 9.84 -5.87
CA LEU A 197 -14.90 9.56 -4.93
C LEU A 197 -13.82 8.68 -5.55
N CYS A 198 -14.17 7.73 -6.43
CA CYS A 198 -13.18 6.93 -7.17
C CYS A 198 -12.30 7.81 -8.06
N GLU A 199 -12.87 8.75 -8.81
CA GLU A 199 -12.09 9.65 -9.67
C GLU A 199 -11.09 10.50 -8.89
N ILE A 200 -11.45 10.91 -7.67
CA ILE A 200 -10.60 11.76 -6.82
C ILE A 200 -9.54 10.93 -6.09
N LEU A 201 -9.94 9.83 -5.45
CA LEU A 201 -9.10 9.10 -4.49
C LEU A 201 -8.39 7.89 -5.10
N LEU A 202 -8.95 7.30 -6.16
CA LEU A 202 -8.45 6.07 -6.80
C LEU A 202 -8.53 6.16 -8.34
N PRO A 203 -7.89 7.15 -8.98
CA PRO A 203 -7.98 7.36 -10.41
C PRO A 203 -7.44 6.13 -11.19
N SER A 204 -8.33 5.43 -11.91
CA SER A 204 -8.02 4.17 -12.61
C SER A 204 -7.02 4.32 -13.77
N THR A 205 -6.80 5.54 -14.26
CA THR A 205 -6.10 5.83 -15.52
C THR A 205 -4.78 6.57 -15.35
N GLN A 206 -4.35 6.87 -14.12
CA GLN A 206 -3.17 7.69 -13.86
C GLN A 206 -2.23 7.01 -12.87
N ALA A 207 -0.93 6.97 -13.19
CA ALA A 207 0.11 6.63 -12.21
C ALA A 207 0.24 7.70 -11.10
N LEU A 208 -0.34 8.89 -11.35
CA LEU A 208 -0.28 10.05 -10.49
C LEU A 208 -1.61 10.26 -9.73
N PRO A 209 -1.58 10.86 -8.53
CA PRO A 209 -2.79 11.28 -7.82
C PRO A 209 -3.60 12.31 -8.61
N SER A 210 -4.91 12.38 -8.37
CA SER A 210 -5.77 13.38 -9.00
C SER A 210 -5.38 14.80 -8.61
N GLN A 211 -5.67 15.78 -9.48
CA GLN A 211 -5.41 17.19 -9.18
C GLN A 211 -6.17 17.65 -7.92
N ALA A 212 -7.41 17.18 -7.73
CA ALA A 212 -8.20 17.48 -6.54
C ALA A 212 -7.52 16.96 -5.25
N TYR A 213 -6.94 15.76 -5.29
CA TYR A 213 -6.16 15.21 -4.17
C TYR A 213 -4.92 16.06 -3.89
N ILE A 214 -4.16 16.42 -4.93
CA ILE A 214 -2.95 17.25 -4.79
C ILE A 214 -3.27 18.61 -4.16
N ASP A 215 -4.33 19.27 -4.63
CA ASP A 215 -4.74 20.57 -4.09
C ASP A 215 -5.25 20.47 -2.66
N ALA A 216 -5.91 19.36 -2.29
CA ALA A 216 -6.31 19.09 -0.92
C ALA A 216 -5.11 18.92 0.02
N ILE A 217 -4.08 18.19 -0.40
CA ILE A 217 -2.80 18.06 0.34
C ILE A 217 -2.14 19.43 0.50
N LYS A 218 -1.98 20.20 -0.59
CA LYS A 218 -1.37 21.54 -0.55
C LYS A 218 -2.14 22.51 0.33
N ARG A 219 -3.47 22.39 0.40
CA ARG A 219 -4.31 23.19 1.29
C ARG A 219 -4.07 22.79 2.75
N ALA A 220 -4.08 21.50 3.06
CA ALA A 220 -3.84 21.00 4.42
C ALA A 220 -2.45 21.39 4.95
N LEU A 221 -1.41 21.29 4.12
CA LEU A 221 -0.04 21.72 4.48
C LEU A 221 0.08 23.20 4.82
N ARG A 222 -0.79 24.06 4.26
CA ARG A 222 -0.81 25.50 4.57
C ARG A 222 -1.49 25.83 5.90
N MET A 223 -2.08 24.85 6.58
CA MET A 223 -2.82 25.03 7.84
C MET A 223 -2.13 24.25 8.97
N PRO A 224 -1.32 24.91 9.82
CA PRO A 224 -0.57 24.23 10.88
C PRO A 224 -1.42 23.44 11.89
N GLN A 225 -2.69 23.82 12.05
CA GLN A 225 -3.64 23.14 12.94
C GLN A 225 -4.22 21.86 12.33
N SER A 226 -4.00 21.63 11.03
CA SER A 226 -4.50 20.45 10.32
C SER A 226 -3.69 19.22 10.68
N ARG A 227 -4.36 18.16 11.14
CA ARG A 227 -3.75 16.83 11.33
C ARG A 227 -3.77 16.06 10.02
N LEU A 228 -2.97 16.52 9.07
CA LEU A 228 -2.85 15.91 7.74
C LEU A 228 -2.30 14.48 7.82
N ILE A 229 -2.98 13.53 7.19
CA ILE A 229 -2.48 12.16 7.00
C ILE A 229 -2.58 11.83 5.51
N PRO A 230 -1.47 11.89 4.74
CA PRO A 230 -1.48 11.51 3.34
C PRO A 230 -1.55 9.98 3.21
N PHE A 231 -2.07 9.50 2.08
CA PHE A 231 -2.01 8.07 1.78
C PHE A 231 -0.55 7.61 1.56
N PHE A 232 -0.07 6.75 2.46
CA PHE A 232 1.33 6.31 2.48
C PHE A 232 1.70 5.47 1.25
N GLY A 233 0.73 4.82 0.61
CA GLY A 233 0.98 3.94 -0.55
C GLY A 233 1.53 4.69 -1.77
N ILE A 234 1.19 5.98 -1.93
CA ILE A 234 1.78 6.84 -2.96
C ILE A 234 3.29 6.99 -2.71
N PHE A 235 3.68 7.31 -1.47
CA PHE A 235 5.07 7.47 -1.10
C PHE A 235 5.86 6.16 -1.24
N LEU A 236 5.29 5.03 -0.78
CA LEU A 236 5.92 3.73 -0.95
C LEU A 236 6.14 3.41 -2.43
N ARG A 237 5.13 3.54 -3.29
CA ARG A 237 5.25 3.30 -4.73
C ARG A 237 6.40 4.12 -5.33
N ASP A 238 6.47 5.41 -5.01
CA ASP A 238 7.51 6.29 -5.54
C ASP A 238 8.89 5.89 -5.01
N LEU A 239 8.99 5.49 -3.74
CA LEU A 239 10.23 5.00 -3.14
C LEU A 239 10.70 3.67 -3.76
N TYR A 240 9.79 2.74 -4.05
CA TYR A 240 10.13 1.51 -4.80
C TYR A 240 10.61 1.82 -6.21
N ALA A 241 9.98 2.78 -6.91
CA ALA A 241 10.43 3.19 -8.25
C ALA A 241 11.87 3.72 -8.19
N ILE A 242 12.17 4.62 -7.24
CA ILE A 242 13.52 5.15 -7.02
C ILE A 242 14.51 4.01 -6.71
N VAL A 243 14.15 3.11 -5.80
CA VAL A 243 15.04 2.03 -5.36
C VAL A 243 15.30 1.00 -6.47
N ASN A 244 14.32 0.72 -7.32
CA ASN A 244 14.48 -0.18 -8.47
C ASN A 244 15.20 0.47 -9.66
N ASP A 245 15.07 1.79 -9.83
CA ASP A 245 15.76 2.55 -10.90
C ASP A 245 17.20 2.91 -10.53
N LEU A 246 17.58 2.82 -9.24
CA LEU A 246 18.96 2.96 -8.82
C LEU A 246 19.76 1.74 -9.33
N PRO A 247 20.83 1.94 -10.12
CA PRO A 247 21.71 0.82 -10.47
C PRO A 247 22.21 0.20 -9.17
N SER A 248 21.96 -1.10 -9.00
CA SER A 248 22.49 -1.83 -7.87
C SER A 248 24.00 -1.66 -7.88
N ILE A 249 24.54 -0.88 -6.93
CA ILE A 249 25.95 -1.04 -6.59
C ILE A 249 26.01 -2.38 -5.88
N VAL A 250 26.16 -3.43 -6.68
CA VAL A 250 26.70 -4.69 -6.22
C VAL A 250 28.10 -4.33 -5.73
N VAL A 251 28.25 -4.16 -4.42
CA VAL A 251 29.56 -4.32 -3.81
C VAL A 251 29.89 -5.78 -4.04
N ILE A 252 30.58 -6.06 -5.16
CA ILE A 252 31.25 -7.33 -5.38
C ILE A 252 32.30 -7.35 -4.28
N GLY A 253 31.95 -7.96 -3.15
CA GLY A 253 32.93 -8.39 -2.17
C GLY A 253 33.96 -9.19 -2.96
N HIS A 254 35.20 -8.74 -2.90
CA HIS A 254 36.33 -9.43 -3.51
C HIS A 254 36.24 -10.91 -3.10
N GLU A 255 36.27 -11.80 -4.09
CA GLU A 255 36.04 -13.24 -3.94
C GLU A 255 36.72 -13.81 -2.69
N GLY A 256 35.93 -14.35 -1.76
CA GLY A 256 36.49 -14.97 -0.55
C GLY A 256 35.46 -15.47 0.45
N ASP A 257 34.67 -14.60 1.06
CA ASP A 257 33.85 -14.97 2.21
C ASP A 257 32.36 -14.64 2.01
N ARG A 258 31.54 -15.70 2.07
CA ARG A 258 30.08 -15.60 2.21
C ARG A 258 29.75 -15.24 3.66
N GLU A 259 30.09 -14.02 4.08
CA GLU A 259 29.54 -13.50 5.34
C GLU A 259 28.20 -12.81 5.06
N LYS A 260 27.16 -13.30 5.73
CA LYS A 260 25.84 -12.66 5.82
C LYS A 260 26.04 -11.19 6.20
N LEU A 261 25.29 -10.29 5.56
CA LEU A 261 25.07 -8.93 6.07
C LEU A 261 24.39 -9.03 7.44
N GLU A 262 25.17 -9.06 8.50
CA GLU A 262 24.68 -8.97 9.87
C GLU A 262 24.64 -7.50 10.29
N PHE A 263 23.45 -7.02 10.61
CA PHE A 263 23.25 -5.73 11.24
C PHE A 263 23.66 -5.84 12.71
N LEU A 264 24.87 -5.35 13.03
CA LEU A 264 25.31 -5.22 14.42
C LEU A 264 24.57 -4.05 15.08
N ASN A 265 23.68 -4.37 16.02
CA ASN A 265 23.19 -3.41 17.01
C ASN A 265 24.17 -3.39 18.18
N ASP A 266 24.94 -2.32 18.34
CA ASP A 266 25.67 -2.09 19.59
C ASP A 266 24.76 -1.43 20.63
N ALA A 267 24.80 -1.96 21.84
CA ALA A 267 23.95 -1.60 22.99
C ALA A 267 24.23 -0.20 23.59
N HIS A 268 24.92 0.68 22.88
CA HIS A 268 25.38 1.97 23.37
C HIS A 268 25.16 3.12 22.37
N GLY A 269 23.90 3.32 21.93
CA GLY A 269 23.29 4.63 21.68
C GLY A 269 24.09 5.74 20.96
N GLY A 270 24.99 5.41 20.05
CA GLY A 270 25.78 6.39 19.30
C GLY A 270 26.24 5.82 17.96
N ASP A 271 25.64 6.28 16.87
CA ASP A 271 25.99 5.90 15.50
C ASP A 271 27.30 6.57 15.07
N HIS A 272 28.44 5.99 15.43
CA HIS A 272 29.71 6.33 14.79
C HIS A 272 29.92 5.46 13.55
N PHE A 273 29.71 6.06 12.37
CA PHE A 273 30.14 5.49 11.09
C PHE A 273 31.67 5.51 11.02
N SER A 274 32.32 4.42 11.40
CA SER A 274 33.74 4.21 11.12
C SER A 274 33.94 2.87 10.41
N SER A 275 33.77 2.87 9.09
CA SER A 275 34.37 1.83 8.25
C SER A 275 35.86 2.12 8.12
N ARG A 276 36.72 1.11 8.41
CA ARG A 276 38.17 1.15 8.13
C ARG A 276 38.51 1.14 6.63
N ILE A 277 37.51 1.22 5.76
CA ILE A 277 37.66 1.41 4.32
C ILE A 277 37.31 2.87 4.06
N GLY A 278 38.28 3.63 3.54
CA GLY A 278 38.23 5.09 3.42
C GLY A 278 36.88 5.63 2.95
N VAL A 279 36.13 6.22 3.89
CA VAL A 279 34.83 6.86 3.65
C VAL A 279 35.08 8.26 3.08
N GLY A 280 35.66 8.32 1.88
CA GLY A 280 36.07 9.56 1.22
C GLY A 280 35.08 10.11 0.18
N GLY A 281 33.91 9.49 -0.02
CA GLY A 281 33.05 9.88 -1.15
C GLY A 281 31.54 9.64 -0.98
N LEU A 282 31.05 9.44 0.23
CA LEU A 282 29.70 8.87 0.44
C LEU A 282 28.62 9.84 0.89
N LEU A 283 28.91 11.13 1.03
CA LEU A 283 27.88 12.10 1.39
C LEU A 283 28.11 13.38 0.58
N ASN A 284 27.44 13.45 -0.58
CA ASN A 284 27.30 14.71 -1.27
C ASN A 284 26.39 15.60 -0.40
N ALA A 285 26.98 16.57 0.30
CA ALA A 285 26.29 17.48 1.21
C ALA A 285 25.11 18.20 0.54
N ASP A 286 25.16 18.35 -0.79
CA ASP A 286 24.07 18.94 -1.58
C ASP A 286 22.79 18.08 -1.60
N LYS A 287 22.90 16.75 -1.39
CA LYS A 287 21.75 15.83 -1.37
C LYS A 287 21.03 15.79 -0.02
N ILE A 288 21.71 16.17 1.07
CA ILE A 288 21.07 16.30 2.39
C ILE A 288 20.05 17.45 2.38
N ASN A 289 20.33 18.51 1.63
CA ASN A 289 19.40 19.64 1.46
C ASN A 289 18.14 19.29 0.65
N LEU A 290 18.16 18.23 -0.17
CA LEU A 290 16.97 17.78 -0.91
C LEU A 290 16.04 16.91 -0.05
N VAL A 291 16.58 16.20 0.95
CA VAL A 291 15.76 15.47 1.94
C VAL A 291 15.10 16.45 2.93
N ALA A 292 15.75 17.60 3.22
CA ALA A 292 15.21 18.66 4.06
C ALA A 292 14.03 19.43 3.44
N ILE A 293 13.80 19.33 2.12
CA ILE A 293 12.69 20.00 1.43
C ILE A 293 11.44 19.09 1.30
N VAL A 294 11.56 17.79 1.64
CA VAL A 294 10.48 16.80 1.47
C VAL A 294 10.24 15.95 2.73
N SER A 295 10.69 16.42 3.91
CA SER A 295 10.12 15.96 5.18
C SER A 295 9.02 16.92 5.64
N PRO A 296 7.96 16.42 6.31
CA PRO A 296 6.92 17.26 6.89
C PRO A 296 7.46 18.24 7.93
#